data_AF-A0A1B7MFM7-F1
#
_entry.id   AF-A0A1B7MFM7-F1
#
_cell.length_a   1.000
_cell.length_b   1.000
_cell.length_c   1.000
_cell.angle_alpha   90.00
_cell.angle_beta   90.00
_cell.angle_gamma   90.00
#
_symmetry.space_group_name_H-M   'P 1'
#
loop_
_entity.id
_entity.type
_entity.pdbx_description
1 polymer ?
#
loop_
_entity_poly.entity_id
_entity_poly.type
_entity_poly.pdbx_seq_one_letter_code
_entity_poly.pdbx_strand_id
1 'polypeptide(L)'
;EEIGFLDETSKDERTLGRSAGRSLKGICAMKKQVFIHGHRLSALGLLTVDGMMAVSVIEGSFMTVKFKTFIEEDVVTTLMHPISSVLVMDNAKIHHGDGVADLIREAG
;
A
#
# COMPACT_ATOMS: atom_id res chain seq x y z
N GLU A 1 4.89 -16.90 17.26
CA GLU A 1 4.15 -16.57 16.04
C GLU A 1 4.07 -15.07 15.96
N GLU A 2 4.55 -14.52 14.86
CA GLU A 2 4.51 -13.10 14.61
C GLU A 2 3.96 -12.91 13.19
N ILE A 3 3.10 -11.90 13.05
CA ILE A 3 2.24 -11.71 11.88
C ILE A 3 2.68 -10.42 11.18
N GLY A 4 3.02 -10.53 9.91
CA GLY A 4 3.25 -9.39 9.04
C GLY A 4 1.97 -9.04 8.27
N PHE A 5 1.58 -7.78 8.27
CA PHE A 5 0.49 -7.25 7.45
C PHE A 5 1.10 -6.46 6.30
N LEU A 6 0.74 -6.84 5.08
CA LEU A 6 1.14 -6.10 3.89
C LEU A 6 -0.09 -5.51 3.23
N ASP A 7 -0.01 -4.21 2.95
CA ASP A 7 -1.09 -3.46 2.32
C ASP A 7 -0.53 -2.37 1.38
N GLU A 8 -1.35 -1.97 0.41
CA GLU A 8 -1.09 -0.85 -0.48
C GLU A 8 -1.93 0.36 -0.09
N THR A 9 -1.29 1.52 0.05
CA THR A 9 -1.99 2.80 0.12
C THR A 9 -1.62 3.66 -1.07
N SER A 10 -2.55 4.51 -1.51
CA SER A 10 -2.24 5.50 -2.53
C SER A 10 -2.75 6.86 -2.13
N LYS A 11 -1.93 7.87 -2.37
CA LYS A 11 -2.21 9.27 -2.07
C LYS A 11 -2.12 10.05 -3.36
N ASP A 12 -3.16 10.83 -3.64
CA ASP A 12 -3.08 11.90 -4.62
C ASP A 12 -3.26 13.26 -3.94
N GLU A 13 -2.99 14.33 -4.68
CA GLU A 13 -3.14 15.71 -4.17
C GLU A 13 -4.61 16.10 -3.95
N ARG A 14 -5.56 15.33 -4.51
CA ARG A 14 -7.00 15.52 -4.33
C ARG A 14 -7.52 14.92 -3.02
N THR A 15 -6.80 13.96 -2.44
CA THR A 15 -7.19 13.17 -1.25
C THR A 15 -7.39 14.07 -0.02
N LEU A 16 -6.66 15.19 0.06
CA LEU A 16 -6.81 16.17 1.14
C LEU A 16 -8.11 17.01 1.03
N GLY A 17 -8.82 16.85 -0.08
CA GLY A 17 -10.07 17.53 -0.38
C GLY A 17 -11.29 16.82 0.19
N ARG A 18 -12.25 17.59 0.72
CA ARG A 18 -13.58 17.05 1.03
C ARG A 18 -14.44 17.11 -0.22
N SER A 19 -15.02 15.97 -0.61
CA SER A 19 -15.97 15.88 -1.73
C SER A 19 -17.36 16.45 -1.39
N ALA A 20 -17.71 16.50 -0.11
CA ALA A 20 -18.99 17.00 0.37
C ALA A 20 -18.83 18.06 1.46
N GLY A 21 -19.59 19.15 1.33
CA GLY A 21 -19.71 20.23 2.30
C GLY A 21 -21.15 20.36 2.82
N ARG A 22 -21.32 21.07 3.93
CA ARG A 22 -22.64 21.46 4.44
C ARG A 22 -22.74 22.98 4.43
N SER A 23 -23.91 23.48 4.05
CA SER A 23 -24.27 24.89 4.06
C SER A 23 -25.70 25.06 4.60
N LEU A 24 -26.06 26.30 4.93
CA LEU A 24 -27.44 26.63 5.25
C LEU A 24 -28.36 26.40 4.05
N LYS A 25 -29.63 26.11 4.32
CA LYS A 25 -30.64 25.90 3.28
C LYS A 25 -30.73 27.12 2.36
N GLY A 26 -30.59 26.90 1.05
CA GLY A 26 -30.59 27.96 0.04
C GLY A 26 -29.21 28.56 -0.28
N ILE A 27 -28.14 28.13 0.39
CA ILE A 27 -26.76 28.59 0.14
C ILE A 27 -25.95 27.47 -0.48
N CYS A 28 -25.18 27.76 -1.53
CA CYS A 28 -24.26 26.79 -2.13
C CYS A 28 -23.04 26.56 -1.21
N ALA A 29 -22.70 25.30 -0.92
CA ALA A 29 -21.47 24.96 -0.22
C ALA A 29 -20.28 25.07 -1.17
N MET A 30 -19.52 26.16 -1.07
CA MET A 30 -18.35 26.42 -1.92
C MET A 30 -17.05 26.28 -1.12
N LYS A 31 -16.07 25.57 -1.68
CA LYS A 31 -14.71 25.48 -1.15
C LYS A 31 -13.72 25.74 -2.28
N LYS A 32 -12.77 26.66 -2.07
CA LYS A 32 -11.60 26.76 -2.95
C LYS A 32 -10.69 25.58 -2.65
N GLN A 33 -10.38 24.80 -3.68
CA GLN A 33 -9.46 23.68 -3.59
C GLN A 33 -8.41 23.80 -4.69
N VAL A 34 -7.27 23.19 -4.41
CA VAL A 34 -6.17 23.09 -5.35
C VAL A 34 -6.62 22.16 -6.48
N PHE A 35 -6.70 22.68 -7.71
CA PHE A 35 -7.07 21.93 -8.90
C PHE A 35 -5.80 21.51 -9.65
N ILE A 36 -5.14 20.46 -9.14
CA ILE A 36 -3.98 19.86 -9.81
C ILE A 36 -4.39 18.52 -10.42
N HIS A 37 -3.88 18.23 -11.61
CA HIS A 37 -3.78 16.86 -12.11
C HIS A 37 -2.58 16.22 -11.41
N GLY A 38 -2.79 15.84 -10.15
CA GLY A 38 -1.72 15.48 -9.23
C GLY A 38 -0.97 14.21 -9.64
N HIS A 39 0.31 14.17 -9.26
CA HIS A 39 1.10 12.95 -9.24
C HIS A 39 0.51 12.01 -8.17
N ARG A 40 0.06 10.82 -8.56
CA ARG A 40 -0.41 9.81 -7.62
C ARG A 40 0.80 9.07 -7.09
N LEU A 41 0.97 9.04 -5.78
CA LEU A 41 1.95 8.18 -5.12
C LEU A 41 1.23 6.94 -4.62
N SER A 42 1.76 5.76 -4.94
CA SER A 42 1.38 4.52 -4.28
C SER A 42 2.52 4.10 -3.35
N ALA A 43 2.17 3.56 -2.19
CA ALA A 43 3.09 3.03 -1.21
C ALA A 43 2.68 1.62 -0.80
N LEU A 44 3.64 0.71 -0.74
CA LEU A 44 3.51 -0.59 -0.11
C LEU A 44 4.20 -0.55 1.24
N GLY A 45 3.59 -1.20 2.22
CA GLY A 45 4.14 -1.28 3.57
C GLY A 45 3.96 -2.66 4.17
N LEU A 46 5.02 -3.17 4.80
CA LEU A 46 4.98 -4.33 5.69
C LEU A 46 4.99 -3.84 7.14
N LEU A 47 3.91 -4.12 7.86
CA LEU A 47 3.70 -3.76 9.27
C LEU A 47 3.72 -5.01 10.13
N THR A 48 4.52 -5.03 11.18
CA THR A 48 4.54 -6.06 12.24
C THR A 48 4.23 -5.43 13.60
N VAL A 49 4.28 -6.23 14.67
CA VAL A 49 4.14 -5.73 16.05
C VAL A 49 5.30 -4.82 16.47
N ASP A 50 6.47 -5.01 15.86
CA ASP A 50 7.67 -4.20 16.09
C ASP A 50 7.68 -2.89 15.26
N GLY A 51 6.78 -2.76 14.29
CA GLY A 51 6.57 -1.54 13.52
C GLY A 51 6.61 -1.75 12.01
N MET A 52 6.95 -0.68 11.28
CA MET A 52 7.08 -0.73 9.82
C MET A 52 8.43 -1.34 9.44
N MET A 53 8.39 -2.56 8.92
CA MET A 53 9.58 -3.36 8.62
C MET A 53 10.11 -3.09 7.21
N ALA A 54 9.23 -2.87 6.24
CA ALA A 54 9.59 -2.52 4.86
C ALA A 54 8.60 -1.51 4.27
N VAL A 55 9.09 -0.57 3.46
CA VAL A 55 8.26 0.43 2.77
C VAL A 55 8.83 0.72 1.39
N SER A 56 7.96 0.70 0.38
CA SER A 56 8.31 1.14 -0.98
C SER A 56 7.30 2.17 -1.46
N VAL A 57 7.78 3.31 -1.98
CA VAL A 57 6.95 4.41 -2.49
C VAL A 57 7.31 4.67 -3.94
N ILE A 58 6.30 4.65 -4.81
CA ILE A 58 6.48 4.94 -6.23
C ILE A 58 5.46 5.97 -6.70
N GLU A 59 5.81 6.66 -7.79
CA GLU A 59 4.85 7.42 -8.56
C GLU A 59 4.05 6.49 -9.50
N GLY A 60 2.75 6.71 -9.59
CA GLY A 60 1.80 5.87 -10.31
C GLY A 60 1.26 4.71 -9.47
N SER A 61 0.86 3.63 -10.14
CA SER A 61 0.32 2.42 -9.50
C SER A 61 1.35 1.31 -9.44
N PHE A 62 1.25 0.45 -8.43
CA PHE A 62 2.03 -0.79 -8.40
C PHE A 62 1.52 -1.74 -9.50
N MET A 63 2.46 -2.24 -10.29
CA MET A 63 2.25 -3.35 -11.20
C MET A 63 2.83 -4.62 -10.58
N THR A 64 2.33 -5.78 -11.00
CA THR A 64 2.76 -7.10 -10.50
C THR A 64 4.28 -7.26 -10.43
N VAL A 65 5.01 -6.76 -11.43
CA VAL A 65 6.49 -6.84 -11.47
C VAL A 65 7.11 -6.08 -10.30
N LYS A 66 6.70 -4.83 -10.06
CA LYS A 66 7.22 -4.00 -8.96
C LYS A 66 6.84 -4.58 -7.60
N PHE A 67 5.64 -5.14 -7.50
CA PHE A 67 5.19 -5.83 -6.30
C PHE A 67 6.06 -7.06 -6.01
N LYS A 68 6.37 -7.87 -7.03
CA LYS A 68 7.25 -9.04 -6.89
C LYS A 68 8.65 -8.65 -6.42
N THR A 69 9.24 -7.62 -7.03
CA THR A 69 10.53 -7.08 -6.59
C THR A 69 10.51 -6.63 -5.13
N PHE A 70 9.46 -5.93 -4.69
CA PHE A 70 9.30 -5.56 -3.28
C PHE A 70 9.22 -6.78 -2.35
N ILE A 71 8.51 -7.84 -2.77
CA ILE A 71 8.45 -9.08 -1.98
C ILE A 71 9.84 -9.73 -1.88
N GLU A 72 10.54 -9.89 -3.00
CA GLU A 72 11.85 -10.54 -3.07
C GLU A 72 12.93 -9.77 -2.31
N GLU A 73 13.04 -8.46 -2.56
CA GLU A 73 14.16 -7.66 -2.08
C GLU A 73 13.92 -7.13 -0.66
N ASP A 74 12.71 -6.66 -0.36
CA ASP A 74 12.41 -5.97 0.90
C ASP A 74 11.69 -6.86 1.91
N VAL A 75 10.69 -7.64 1.50
CA VAL A 75 9.88 -8.44 2.44
C VAL A 75 10.60 -9.72 2.86
N VAL A 76 11.03 -10.55 1.90
CA VAL A 76 11.72 -11.81 2.21
C VAL A 76 12.99 -11.54 3.02
N THR A 77 13.84 -10.60 2.59
CA THR A 77 15.06 -10.24 3.33
C THR A 77 14.78 -9.82 4.77
N THR A 78 13.68 -9.10 5.01
CA THR A 78 13.31 -8.62 6.35
C THR A 78 12.64 -9.71 7.20
N LEU A 79 11.89 -10.61 6.56
CA LEU A 79 11.22 -11.76 7.20
C LEU A 79 12.13 -12.99 7.37
N MET A 80 13.35 -12.99 6.81
CA MET A 80 14.36 -14.03 7.01
C MET A 80 15.05 -13.98 8.38
N HIS A 81 14.73 -12.99 9.22
CA HIS A 81 14.87 -13.11 10.68
C HIS A 81 13.59 -13.76 11.22
N PRO A 82 13.62 -14.57 12.30
CA PRO A 82 12.51 -15.47 12.72
C PRO A 82 11.28 -14.74 13.30
N ILE A 83 10.91 -13.62 12.70
CA ILE A 83 10.07 -12.52 13.17
C ILE A 83 8.72 -12.52 12.42
N SER A 84 8.47 -13.38 11.41
CA SER A 84 7.08 -13.62 10.99
C SER A 84 6.86 -15.00 10.38
N SER A 85 5.89 -15.73 10.94
CA SER A 85 5.50 -17.06 10.43
C SER A 85 4.30 -16.97 9.48
N VAL A 86 3.62 -15.82 9.44
CA VAL A 86 2.40 -15.61 8.66
C VAL A 86 2.43 -14.22 8.05
N LEU A 87 2.30 -14.16 6.72
CA LEU A 87 2.08 -12.91 5.98
C LEU A 87 0.60 -12.81 5.62
N VAL A 88 -0.03 -11.70 5.99
CA VAL A 88 -1.44 -11.40 5.71
C VAL A 88 -1.50 -10.27 4.68
N MET A 89 -2.26 -10.52 3.61
CA MET A 89 -2.53 -9.57 2.53
C MET A 89 -4.02 -9.62 2.19
N ASP A 90 -4.52 -8.57 1.55
CA ASP A 90 -5.85 -8.62 0.96
C ASP A 90 -5.87 -9.53 -0.30
N ASN A 91 -7.04 -9.71 -0.90
CA ASN A 91 -7.19 -10.56 -2.08
C ASN A 91 -7.02 -9.77 -3.39
N ALA A 92 -6.21 -8.72 -3.43
CA ALA A 92 -6.02 -7.92 -4.63
C ALA A 92 -5.35 -8.71 -5.77
N LYS A 93 -5.74 -8.40 -7.01
CA LYS A 93 -5.24 -9.10 -8.22
C LYS A 93 -3.72 -9.06 -8.35
N ILE A 94 -3.06 -8.01 -7.87
CA ILE A 94 -1.60 -7.86 -7.94
C ILE A 94 -0.85 -8.87 -7.07
N HIS A 95 -1.51 -9.43 -6.03
CA HIS A 95 -0.96 -10.45 -5.15
C HIS A 95 -1.04 -11.86 -5.74
N HIS A 96 -1.91 -12.08 -6.74
CA HIS A 96 -2.05 -13.34 -7.47
C HIS A 96 -1.10 -13.45 -8.67
N GLY A 97 -0.12 -12.56 -8.77
CA GLY A 97 0.89 -12.65 -9.83
C GLY A 97 1.63 -13.99 -9.81
N ASP A 98 1.89 -14.54 -10.99
CA ASP A 98 2.65 -15.79 -11.12
C ASP A 98 3.98 -15.72 -10.34
N GLY A 99 4.14 -16.62 -9.37
CA GLY A 99 5.34 -16.78 -8.56
C GLY A 99 5.37 -16.02 -7.23
N VAL A 100 4.40 -15.16 -6.89
CA VAL A 100 4.38 -14.50 -5.55
C VAL A 100 4.22 -15.53 -4.43
N ALA A 101 3.28 -16.46 -4.59
CA ALA A 101 3.04 -17.51 -3.60
C ALA A 101 4.23 -18.49 -3.47
N ASP A 102 4.91 -18.77 -4.58
CA ASP A 102 6.07 -19.66 -4.60
C ASP A 102 7.26 -19.01 -3.91
N LEU A 103 7.53 -17.72 -4.15
CA LEU A 103 8.55 -16.96 -3.45
C LEU A 103 8.37 -16.94 -1.93
N ILE A 104 7.13 -16.71 -1.47
CA ILE A 104 6.83 -16.69 -0.03
C ILE A 104 7.05 -18.09 0.56
N ARG A 105 6.67 -19.15 -0.16
CA ARG A 105 6.90 -20.55 0.26
C ARG A 105 8.37 -20.95 0.28
N GLU A 106 9.17 -20.45 -0.65
CA GLU A 106 10.61 -20.71 -0.69
C GLU A 106 11.36 -19.99 0.44
N ALA A 107 10.82 -18.85 0.90
CA ALA A 107 11.41 -18.08 2.00
C ALA A 107 11.24 -18.73 3.39
N GLY A 108 10.27 -19.63 3.57
CA GLY A 108 10.01 -20.37 4.82
C GLY A 108 8.57 -20.30 5.27
#